data_AF-A0A8J6HD13-F1
#
_entry.id   AF-A0A8J6HD13-F1
#
_cell.length_a   1.000
_cell.length_b   1.000
_cell.length_c   1.000
_cell.angle_alpha   90.00
_cell.angle_beta   90.00
_cell.angle_gamma   90.00
#
_symmetry.space_group_name_H-M   'P 1'
#
loop_
_entity.id
_entity.type
_entity.pdbx_description
1 polymer ?
#
loop_
_entity_poly.entity_id
_entity_poly.type
_entity_poly.pdbx_seq_one_letter_code
_entity_poly.pdbx_strand_id
1 'polypeptide(L)'
;MTVQSVSIIQRLSWILNILFHQAVAVIIVYILSVTFVNEEVNSLGTWHMVLTPIGIMLIMMESLILFTKSNIYTFGMARSTKQYVHTALQITSTVLITVGIAFRISSKKGSHFSTTHGILGLVAWIMIWMSVFLGITISQSQTLKNYISPVWLKLCHSLVGVTGFTLGLVTLGFGLKDYFSRMSHETIILAVIITMALLYAWALFDTFKSIYGHIPKRVGFFATANEIWIHHYTPETKQQSKQWTARGETALKKTKTVSSTGKIIPFMTEALMLFAPDELWSRQLTRTQKYGVHGFLMVGGTILLSVGCIDTFYYISEGYHLYTVHGITGLISMILLILSIIFGYMANYSQKLTKYGRPVFFKFNHNFVGLLGYLIGMIPFMTEALMLFPPDELWTKQLSRKDKYWIHGCLFTLGTILVSAGSIDTFIFTAEGYHLYTIHGITGLISMILFILSILFGVMATYSRELSKYSKHTRPVWFKFIHNFLGLLGYVVGVVSLCYSYYSNWFVFYTSAESRLVALIATILGTLWTMNGSIMSGYDQIKTLLRK
;
A
#
# COMPACT_ATOMS: atom_id res chain seq x y z
N MET A 1 26.13 -19.16 -3.76
CA MET A 1 25.50 -18.19 -2.82
C MET A 1 24.25 -18.85 -2.27
N THR A 2 24.24 -19.19 -0.98
CA THR A 2 23.03 -19.68 -0.31
C THR A 2 22.01 -18.55 -0.28
N VAL A 3 20.91 -18.71 -1.01
CA VAL A 3 19.81 -17.74 -1.00
C VAL A 3 19.22 -17.77 0.40
N GLN A 4 19.56 -16.81 1.26
CA GLN A 4 18.86 -16.61 2.53
C GLN A 4 17.37 -16.50 2.24
N SER A 5 16.57 -17.33 2.89
CA SER A 5 15.12 -17.30 2.75
C SER A 5 14.59 -15.96 3.25
N VAL A 6 14.02 -15.16 2.35
CA VAL A 6 13.35 -13.90 2.66
C VAL A 6 12.17 -14.19 3.60
N SER A 7 12.10 -13.51 4.75
CA SER A 7 11.02 -13.71 5.72
C SER A 7 9.71 -13.09 5.23
N ILE A 8 8.57 -13.58 5.73
CA ILE A 8 7.25 -13.00 5.44
C ILE A 8 7.19 -11.54 5.87
N ILE A 9 7.77 -11.21 7.03
CA ILE A 9 7.85 -9.84 7.55
C ILE A 9 8.55 -8.93 6.54
N GLN A 10 9.68 -9.37 5.97
CA GLN A 10 10.41 -8.59 4.98
C GLN A 10 9.57 -8.34 3.72
N ARG A 11 8.81 -9.33 3.25
CA ARG A 11 7.90 -9.18 2.11
C ARG A 11 6.74 -8.22 2.40
N LEU A 12 6.16 -8.30 3.59
CA LEU A 12 5.12 -7.37 4.03
C LEU A 12 5.66 -5.93 4.10
N SER A 13 6.87 -5.75 4.61
CA SER A 13 7.52 -4.43 4.64
C SER A 13 7.74 -3.86 3.24
N TRP A 14 8.02 -4.68 2.23
CA TRP A 14 8.11 -4.23 0.84
C TRP A 14 6.77 -3.76 0.27
N ILE A 15 5.68 -4.50 0.55
CA ILE A 15 4.33 -4.10 0.13
C ILE A 15 3.94 -2.77 0.80
N LEU A 16 4.17 -2.65 2.11
CA LEU A 16 3.91 -1.42 2.86
C LEU A 16 4.75 -0.25 2.36
N ASN A 17 5.98 -0.50 1.91
CA ASN A 17 6.80 0.54 1.28
C ASN A 17 6.23 0.99 -0.07
N ILE A 18 5.72 0.09 -0.92
CA ILE A 18 5.00 0.49 -2.15
C ILE A 18 3.78 1.36 -1.79
N LEU A 19 2.98 0.92 -0.82
CA LEU A 19 1.81 1.66 -0.33
C LEU A 19 2.18 3.06 0.18
N PHE A 20 3.31 3.18 0.88
CA PHE A 20 3.85 4.45 1.33
C PHE A 20 4.07 5.42 0.16
N HIS A 21 4.78 5.00 -0.89
CA HIS A 21 5.07 5.84 -2.05
C HIS A 21 3.78 6.28 -2.77
N GLN A 22 2.80 5.35 -2.91
CA GLN A 22 1.51 5.67 -3.51
C GLN A 22 0.69 6.66 -2.67
N ALA A 23 0.70 6.50 -1.34
CA ALA A 23 -0.01 7.42 -0.45
C ALA A 23 0.59 8.83 -0.45
N VAL A 24 1.93 8.96 -0.54
CA VAL A 24 2.60 10.26 -0.73
C VAL A 24 2.13 10.90 -2.04
N ALA A 25 2.12 10.15 -3.14
CA ALA A 25 1.67 10.65 -4.44
C ALA A 25 0.21 11.13 -4.41
N VAL A 26 -0.70 10.37 -3.79
CA VAL A 26 -2.13 10.73 -3.66
C VAL A 26 -2.30 12.05 -2.91
N ILE A 27 -1.60 12.26 -1.80
CA ILE A 27 -1.68 13.51 -1.02
C ILE A 27 -1.21 14.70 -1.87
N ILE A 28 -0.10 14.56 -2.58
CA ILE A 28 0.44 15.62 -3.43
C ILE A 28 -0.53 15.96 -4.55
N VAL A 29 -1.05 14.95 -5.26
CA VAL A 29 -2.03 15.16 -6.33
C VAL A 29 -3.28 15.86 -5.78
N TYR A 30 -3.78 15.47 -4.61
CA TYR A 30 -4.88 16.16 -3.96
C TYR A 30 -4.58 17.65 -3.69
N ILE A 31 -3.45 17.96 -3.06
CA ILE A 31 -3.06 19.35 -2.75
C ILE A 31 -2.93 20.18 -4.03
N LEU A 32 -2.27 19.65 -5.05
CA LEU A 32 -2.11 20.34 -6.34
C LEU A 32 -3.45 20.54 -7.03
N SER A 33 -4.32 19.52 -7.03
CA SER A 33 -5.64 19.61 -7.65
C SER A 33 -6.51 20.69 -7.01
N VAL A 34 -6.59 20.71 -5.67
CA VAL A 34 -7.36 21.74 -4.97
C VAL A 34 -6.75 23.13 -5.22
N THR A 35 -5.43 23.25 -5.27
CA THR A 35 -4.75 24.52 -5.56
C THR A 35 -5.09 25.01 -6.96
N PHE A 36 -4.90 24.20 -8.00
CA PHE A 36 -5.14 24.62 -9.39
C PHE A 36 -6.61 24.85 -9.74
N VAL A 37 -7.54 24.20 -9.03
CA VAL A 37 -8.98 24.43 -9.23
C VAL A 37 -9.45 25.74 -8.60
N ASN A 38 -8.87 26.14 -7.46
CA ASN A 38 -9.38 27.27 -6.69
C ASN A 38 -8.54 28.54 -6.82
N GLU A 39 -7.35 28.48 -7.42
CA GLU A 39 -6.42 29.60 -7.50
C GLU A 39 -5.94 29.89 -8.93
N GLU A 40 -5.62 31.16 -9.17
CA GLU A 40 -5.11 31.59 -10.47
C GLU A 40 -3.66 31.14 -10.67
N VAL A 41 -3.37 30.49 -11.79
CA VAL A 41 -2.01 29.99 -12.13
C VAL A 41 -0.98 31.13 -12.24
N ASN A 42 -1.42 32.34 -12.55
CA ASN A 42 -0.56 33.52 -12.66
C ASN A 42 -0.20 34.16 -11.30
N SER A 43 -0.85 33.73 -10.21
CA SER A 43 -0.55 34.25 -8.87
C SER A 43 0.70 33.59 -8.29
N LEU A 44 1.66 34.39 -7.83
CA LEU A 44 2.84 33.91 -7.10
C LEU A 44 2.45 33.15 -5.81
N GLY A 45 1.31 33.50 -5.20
CA GLY A 45 0.78 32.77 -4.05
C GLY A 45 0.40 31.32 -4.37
N THR A 46 -0.13 31.07 -5.58
CA THR A 46 -0.44 29.72 -6.08
C THR A 46 0.82 28.86 -6.15
N TRP A 47 1.91 29.42 -6.68
CA TRP A 47 3.18 28.70 -6.78
C TRP A 47 3.82 28.40 -5.42
N HIS A 48 3.56 29.21 -4.38
CA HIS A 48 3.91 28.82 -3.01
C HIS A 48 3.19 27.53 -2.57
N MET A 49 1.89 27.43 -2.84
CA MET A 49 1.05 26.27 -2.52
C MET A 49 1.38 25.04 -3.39
N VAL A 50 2.06 25.23 -4.53
CA VAL A 50 2.56 24.13 -5.37
C VAL A 50 3.97 23.68 -4.94
N LEU A 51 4.92 24.61 -4.86
CA LEU A 51 6.34 24.29 -4.68
C LEU A 51 6.65 23.81 -3.26
N THR A 52 6.04 24.41 -2.24
CA THR A 52 6.36 24.05 -0.85
C THR A 52 5.86 22.66 -0.45
N PRO A 53 4.65 22.19 -0.82
CA PRO A 53 4.24 20.82 -0.55
C PRO A 53 5.01 19.79 -1.37
N ILE A 54 5.33 20.07 -2.64
CA ILE A 54 6.21 19.18 -3.45
C ILE A 54 7.58 19.05 -2.78
N GLY A 55 8.17 20.17 -2.36
CA GLY A 55 9.47 20.17 -1.69
C GLY A 55 9.45 19.38 -0.39
N ILE A 56 8.53 19.70 0.53
CA ILE A 56 8.52 19.08 1.87
C ILE A 56 7.92 17.66 1.85
N MET A 57 6.75 17.45 1.24
CA MET A 57 5.99 16.20 1.39
C MET A 57 6.39 15.14 0.36
N LEU A 58 6.71 15.52 -0.89
CA LEU A 58 7.18 14.56 -1.91
C LEU A 58 8.68 14.34 -1.79
N ILE A 59 9.49 15.34 -2.16
CA ILE A 59 10.92 15.13 -2.41
C ILE A 59 11.70 14.93 -1.11
N MET A 60 11.43 15.70 -0.05
CA MET A 60 12.14 15.51 1.23
C MET A 60 11.77 14.19 1.91
N MET A 61 10.50 13.77 1.82
CA MET A 61 10.06 12.51 2.40
C MET A 61 10.71 11.31 1.70
N GLU A 62 10.79 11.35 0.36
CA GLU A 62 11.53 10.36 -0.44
C GLU A 62 13.03 10.36 -0.11
N SER A 63 13.61 11.55 0.11
CA SER A 63 15.00 11.71 0.55
C SER A 63 15.28 11.03 1.91
N LEU A 64 14.32 11.07 2.85
CA LEU A 64 14.45 10.45 4.17
C LEU A 64 14.33 8.92 4.13
N ILE A 65 13.32 8.39 3.44
CA ILE A 65 13.09 6.94 3.35
C ILE A 65 14.13 6.24 2.47
N LEU A 66 14.98 6.98 1.77
CA LEU A 66 16.04 6.45 0.91
C LEU A 66 16.99 5.47 1.63
N PHE A 67 17.28 5.71 2.92
CA PHE A 67 18.19 4.87 3.71
C PHE A 67 17.49 3.72 4.44
N THR A 68 16.16 3.64 4.38
CA THR A 68 15.37 2.57 4.98
C THR A 68 15.68 1.23 4.33
N LYS A 69 15.85 0.18 5.14
CA LYS A 69 16.22 -1.17 4.64
C LYS A 69 15.07 -1.83 3.87
N SER A 70 13.83 -1.46 4.17
CA SER A 70 12.64 -1.93 3.48
C SER A 70 12.30 -1.12 2.22
N ASN A 71 13.06 -0.08 1.90
CA ASN A 71 12.83 0.71 0.69
C ASN A 71 13.21 -0.12 -0.55
N ILE A 72 12.22 -0.48 -1.34
CA ILE A 72 12.37 -1.35 -2.50
C ILE A 72 13.11 -0.66 -3.65
N TYR A 73 12.87 0.63 -3.88
CA TYR A 73 13.49 1.40 -4.97
C TYR A 73 14.98 1.61 -4.76
N THR A 74 15.43 1.53 -3.51
CA THR A 74 16.84 1.70 -3.14
C THR A 74 17.48 0.41 -2.67
N PHE A 75 16.78 -0.71 -2.83
CA PHE A 75 17.27 -2.03 -2.47
C PHE A 75 18.54 -2.35 -3.27
N GLY A 76 19.59 -2.78 -2.57
CA GLY A 76 20.93 -3.09 -3.09
C GLY A 76 21.70 -1.97 -3.80
N MET A 77 21.23 -0.71 -3.75
CA MET A 77 22.10 0.42 -4.08
C MET A 77 23.23 0.54 -3.06
N ALA A 78 24.45 0.77 -3.54
CA ALA A 78 25.60 1.02 -2.69
C ALA A 78 25.36 2.25 -1.80
N ARG A 79 25.90 2.23 -0.57
CA ARG A 79 25.69 3.31 0.40
C ARG A 79 26.16 4.67 -0.11
N SER A 80 27.26 4.72 -0.87
CA SER A 80 27.78 5.95 -1.49
C SER A 80 26.81 6.53 -2.52
N THR A 81 26.23 5.68 -3.38
CA THR A 81 25.19 6.08 -4.34
C THR A 81 23.96 6.63 -3.62
N LYS A 82 23.52 5.95 -2.55
CA LYS A 82 22.43 6.43 -1.71
C LYS A 82 22.70 7.82 -1.13
N GLN A 83 23.91 8.08 -0.68
CA GLN A 83 24.31 9.41 -0.18
C GLN A 83 24.23 10.48 -1.27
N TYR A 84 24.71 10.20 -2.48
CA TYR A 84 24.60 11.16 -3.59
C TYR A 84 23.15 11.48 -3.94
N VAL A 85 22.30 10.46 -4.07
CA VAL A 85 20.86 10.64 -4.39
C VAL A 85 20.16 11.40 -3.26
N HIS A 86 20.42 11.06 -2.00
CA HIS A 86 19.90 11.80 -0.85
C HIS A 86 20.30 13.28 -0.91
N THR A 87 21.58 13.59 -1.14
CA THR A 87 22.05 14.98 -1.27
C THR A 87 21.35 15.71 -2.41
N ALA A 88 21.19 15.08 -3.58
CA ALA A 88 20.51 15.68 -4.72
C ALA A 88 19.03 15.97 -4.43
N LEU A 89 18.30 15.00 -3.86
CA LEU A 89 16.89 15.17 -3.48
C LEU A 89 16.74 16.24 -2.40
N GLN A 90 17.62 16.26 -1.39
CA GLN A 90 17.56 17.23 -0.30
C GLN A 90 17.83 18.66 -0.79
N ILE A 91 18.79 18.85 -1.68
CA ILE A 91 19.06 20.17 -2.30
C ILE A 91 17.86 20.60 -3.15
N THR A 92 17.35 19.70 -4.00
CA THR A 92 16.18 19.99 -4.86
C THR A 92 14.97 20.40 -4.04
N SER A 93 14.65 19.64 -3.00
CA SER A 93 13.59 19.96 -2.03
C SER A 93 13.81 21.33 -1.40
N THR A 94 15.02 21.62 -0.91
CA THR A 94 15.34 22.89 -0.25
C THR A 94 15.20 24.08 -1.20
N VAL A 95 15.60 23.93 -2.47
CA VAL A 95 15.42 24.96 -3.51
C VAL A 95 13.93 25.23 -3.75
N LEU A 96 13.11 24.19 -3.94
CA LEU A 96 11.67 24.35 -4.17
C LEU A 96 10.97 25.04 -3.00
N ILE A 97 11.29 24.63 -1.76
CA ILE A 97 10.74 25.27 -0.55
C ILE A 97 11.16 26.75 -0.50
N THR A 98 12.43 27.05 -0.77
CA THR A 98 12.96 28.42 -0.73
C THR A 98 12.30 29.31 -1.77
N VAL A 99 12.18 28.84 -3.02
CA VAL A 99 11.51 29.57 -4.10
C VAL A 99 10.03 29.78 -3.77
N GLY A 100 9.33 28.74 -3.29
CA GLY A 100 7.94 28.84 -2.88
C GLY A 100 7.72 29.84 -1.75
N ILE A 101 8.59 29.89 -0.74
CA ILE A 101 8.52 30.91 0.32
C ILE A 101 8.80 32.30 -0.24
N ALA A 102 9.82 32.45 -1.10
CA ALA A 102 10.14 33.74 -1.73
C ALA A 102 8.97 34.31 -2.54
N PHE A 103 8.26 33.47 -3.30
CA PHE A 103 7.04 33.86 -4.01
C PHE A 103 5.94 34.34 -3.07
N ARG A 104 5.76 33.68 -1.91
CA ARG A 104 4.78 34.12 -0.91
C ARG A 104 5.14 35.46 -0.27
N ILE A 105 6.43 35.70 -0.02
CA ILE A 105 6.91 37.00 0.46
C ILE A 105 6.64 38.07 -0.60
N SER A 106 7.01 37.82 -1.86
CA SER A 106 6.81 38.78 -2.95
C SER A 106 5.32 39.07 -3.24
N SER A 107 4.45 38.07 -3.07
CA SER A 107 3.01 38.19 -3.29
C SER A 107 2.29 39.04 -2.24
N LYS A 108 2.78 39.07 -0.99
CA LYS A 108 2.07 39.70 0.12
C LYS A 108 2.55 41.14 0.33
N LYS A 109 1.65 42.12 0.28
CA LYS A 109 1.93 43.49 0.76
C LYS A 109 1.64 43.56 2.27
N GLY A 110 2.62 44.00 3.07
CA GLY A 110 2.46 44.20 4.52
C GLY A 110 3.24 43.20 5.39
N SER A 111 2.70 42.84 6.56
CA SER A 111 3.45 42.02 7.53
C SER A 111 3.66 40.58 7.04
N HIS A 112 4.92 40.16 7.04
CA HIS A 112 5.33 38.79 6.75
C HIS A 112 5.46 37.99 8.05
N PHE A 113 5.27 36.67 7.96
CA PHE A 113 5.51 35.73 9.07
C PHE A 113 4.80 36.06 10.39
N SER A 114 3.57 36.59 10.33
CA SER A 114 2.77 36.93 11.51
C SER A 114 1.79 35.83 11.95
N THR A 115 1.53 34.84 11.10
CA THR A 115 0.64 33.71 11.41
C THR A 115 1.42 32.54 11.98
N THR A 116 0.76 31.64 12.71
CA THR A 116 1.37 30.39 13.20
C THR A 116 2.01 29.58 12.06
N HIS A 117 1.31 29.44 10.94
CA HIS A 117 1.85 28.82 9.72
C HIS A 117 3.12 29.55 9.22
N GLY A 118 3.10 30.88 9.16
CA GLY A 118 4.26 31.66 8.72
C GLY A 118 5.47 31.51 9.65
N ILE A 119 5.28 31.63 10.95
CA ILE A 119 6.35 31.52 11.96
C ILE A 119 6.96 30.13 11.93
N LEU A 120 6.12 29.07 12.01
CA LEU A 120 6.60 27.69 11.95
C LEU A 120 7.30 27.38 10.63
N GLY A 121 6.78 27.89 9.51
CA GLY A 121 7.40 27.73 8.20
C GLY A 121 8.76 28.39 8.10
N LEU A 122 8.94 29.57 8.69
CA LEU A 122 10.23 30.26 8.74
C LEU A 122 11.24 29.48 9.60
N VAL A 123 10.83 29.03 10.80
CA VAL A 123 11.70 28.23 11.67
C VAL A 123 12.09 26.92 10.99
N ALA A 124 11.13 26.21 10.38
CA ALA A 124 11.39 24.99 9.61
C ALA A 124 12.40 25.24 8.48
N TRP A 125 12.22 26.32 7.71
CA TRP A 125 13.10 26.69 6.62
C TRP A 125 14.54 26.96 7.07
N ILE A 126 14.73 27.68 8.18
CA ILE A 126 16.06 27.91 8.78
C ILE A 126 16.71 26.57 9.17
N MET A 127 15.96 25.68 9.84
CA MET A 127 16.47 24.38 10.24
C MET A 127 16.82 23.48 9.05
N ILE A 128 16.05 23.53 7.96
CA ILE A 128 16.33 22.79 6.74
C ILE A 128 17.67 23.25 6.13
N TRP A 129 17.89 24.57 6.01
CA TRP A 129 19.17 25.09 5.53
C TRP A 129 20.35 24.71 6.44
N MET A 130 20.19 24.80 7.76
CA MET A 130 21.19 24.32 8.71
C MET A 130 21.50 22.83 8.49
N SER A 131 20.48 22.00 8.29
CA SER A 131 20.65 20.57 8.00
C SER A 131 21.43 20.35 6.69
N VAL A 132 21.13 21.11 5.62
CA VAL A 132 21.88 21.04 4.35
C VAL A 132 23.36 21.39 4.54
N PHE A 133 23.68 22.47 5.26
CA PHE A 133 25.07 22.83 5.55
C PHE A 133 25.80 21.77 6.37
N LEU A 134 25.13 21.18 7.37
CA LEU A 134 25.68 20.06 8.13
C LEU A 134 25.89 18.83 7.23
N GLY A 135 24.99 18.55 6.29
CA GLY A 135 25.12 17.48 5.30
C GLY A 135 26.33 17.65 4.38
N ILE A 136 26.55 18.86 3.87
CA ILE A 136 27.74 19.20 3.06
C ILE A 136 29.01 19.05 3.91
N THR A 137 28.99 19.52 5.16
CA THR A 137 30.13 19.37 6.09
C THR A 137 30.46 17.90 6.35
N ILE A 138 29.47 17.03 6.47
CA ILE A 138 29.66 15.57 6.61
C ILE A 138 30.33 14.98 5.36
N SER A 139 30.01 15.46 4.15
CA SER A 139 30.67 14.98 2.93
C SER A 139 32.19 15.19 2.96
N GLN A 140 32.64 16.20 3.70
CA GLN A 140 34.05 16.53 3.92
C GLN A 140 34.59 16.00 5.27
N SER A 141 33.90 15.05 5.92
CA SER A 141 34.22 14.64 7.30
C SER A 141 35.62 14.06 7.48
N GLN A 142 36.25 13.52 6.43
CA GLN A 142 37.62 13.00 6.51
C GLN A 142 38.65 14.12 6.69
N THR A 143 38.41 15.27 6.06
CA THR A 143 39.25 16.47 6.18
C THR A 143 39.05 17.13 7.56
N LEU A 144 37.81 17.13 8.06
CA LEU A 144 37.43 17.79 9.31
C LEU A 144 37.57 16.92 10.56
N LYS A 145 38.01 15.66 10.42
CA LYS A 145 38.07 14.67 11.52
C LYS A 145 38.90 15.14 12.73
N ASN A 146 39.86 16.04 12.51
CA ASN A 146 40.73 16.58 13.56
C ASN A 146 40.08 17.71 14.37
N TYR A 147 39.03 18.35 13.83
CA TYR A 147 38.34 19.46 14.48
C TYR A 147 37.02 19.01 15.13
N ILE A 148 36.26 18.16 14.43
CA ILE A 148 34.95 17.70 14.89
C ILE A 148 34.81 16.21 14.58
N SER A 149 34.32 15.44 15.56
CA SER A 149 34.02 14.02 15.37
C SER A 149 32.95 13.84 14.28
N PRO A 150 33.19 12.98 13.28
CA PRO A 150 32.19 12.63 12.25
C PRO A 150 30.90 12.05 12.83
N VAL A 151 30.94 11.46 14.03
CA VAL A 151 29.75 10.93 14.71
C VAL A 151 28.84 12.06 15.18
N TRP A 152 29.42 13.10 15.81
CA TRP A 152 28.67 14.27 16.28
C TRP A 152 28.08 15.06 15.12
N LEU A 153 28.83 15.24 14.02
CA LEU A 153 28.29 15.90 12.82
C LEU A 153 27.06 15.16 12.25
N LYS A 154 27.14 13.83 12.12
CA LYS A 154 26.01 13.01 11.64
C LYS A 154 24.80 13.06 12.57
N LEU A 155 25.04 13.04 13.89
CA LEU A 155 23.98 13.16 14.89
C LEU A 155 23.29 14.54 14.79
N CYS A 156 24.07 15.63 14.74
CA CYS A 156 23.53 16.99 14.61
C CYS A 156 22.74 17.16 13.30
N HIS A 157 23.28 16.70 12.16
CA HIS A 157 22.56 16.73 10.88
C HIS A 157 21.22 15.99 10.96
N SER A 158 21.21 14.81 11.59
CA SER A 158 20.00 13.99 11.74
C SER A 158 18.97 14.66 12.65
N LEU A 159 19.39 15.20 13.80
CA LEU A 159 18.50 15.89 14.74
C LEU A 159 17.91 17.17 14.12
N VAL A 160 18.77 18.05 13.60
CA VAL A 160 18.34 19.30 12.97
C VAL A 160 17.47 19.04 11.74
N GLY A 161 17.83 18.04 10.92
CA GLY A 161 17.07 17.64 9.75
C GLY A 161 15.69 17.08 10.09
N VAL A 162 15.61 16.15 11.05
CA VAL A 162 14.33 15.60 11.52
C VAL A 162 13.46 16.71 12.08
N THR A 163 13.97 17.56 12.98
CA THR A 163 13.17 18.65 13.55
C THR A 163 12.71 19.65 12.48
N GLY A 164 13.57 20.04 11.54
CA GLY A 164 13.18 20.90 10.42
C GLY A 164 12.08 20.29 9.56
N PHE A 165 12.19 18.99 9.26
CA PHE A 165 11.15 18.25 8.53
C PHE A 165 9.84 18.13 9.32
N THR A 166 9.90 17.85 10.62
CA THR A 166 8.71 17.82 11.51
C THR A 166 7.98 19.16 11.47
N LEU A 167 8.70 20.25 11.67
CA LEU A 167 8.12 21.60 11.66
C LEU A 167 7.55 21.95 10.28
N GLY A 168 8.22 21.52 9.20
CA GLY A 168 7.73 21.66 7.83
C GLY A 168 6.40 20.94 7.60
N LEU A 169 6.27 19.70 8.07
CA LEU A 169 5.02 18.93 7.97
C LEU A 169 3.90 19.50 8.85
N VAL A 170 4.21 19.96 10.07
CA VAL A 170 3.25 20.65 10.94
C VAL A 170 2.78 21.94 10.27
N THR A 171 3.69 22.70 9.66
CA THR A 171 3.37 23.91 8.90
C THR A 171 2.44 23.60 7.72
N LEU A 172 2.71 22.53 6.97
CA LEU A 172 1.82 22.06 5.90
C LEU A 172 0.44 21.68 6.45
N GLY A 173 0.38 21.01 7.60
CA GLY A 173 -0.87 20.71 8.31
C GLY A 173 -1.69 21.96 8.68
N PHE A 174 -1.04 23.02 9.15
CA PHE A 174 -1.71 24.32 9.35
C PHE A 174 -2.18 24.92 8.02
N GLY A 175 -1.39 24.83 6.95
CA GLY A 175 -1.80 25.30 5.62
C GLY A 175 -3.07 24.58 5.12
N LEU A 176 -3.14 23.26 5.32
CA LEU A 176 -4.32 22.44 5.02
C LEU A 176 -5.54 22.87 5.86
N LYS A 177 -5.34 23.09 7.16
CA LYS A 177 -6.44 23.49 8.05
C LYS A 177 -6.93 24.92 7.82
N ASP A 178 -6.05 25.86 7.49
CA ASP A 178 -6.39 27.28 7.43
C ASP A 178 -6.99 27.67 6.07
N TYR A 179 -6.42 27.15 4.98
CA TYR A 179 -6.82 27.47 3.61
C TYR A 179 -7.67 26.34 2.99
N PHE A 180 -7.17 25.10 2.98
CA PHE A 180 -7.82 24.01 2.24
C PHE A 180 -9.15 23.57 2.88
N SER A 181 -9.34 23.76 4.18
CA SER A 181 -10.64 23.52 4.85
C SER A 181 -11.78 24.40 4.33
N ARG A 182 -11.47 25.52 3.68
CA ARG A 182 -12.47 26.39 3.03
C ARG A 182 -12.88 25.88 1.66
N MET A 183 -12.02 25.08 1.04
CA MET A 183 -12.17 24.56 -0.33
C MET A 183 -12.55 23.08 -0.36
N SER A 184 -12.52 22.39 0.78
CA SER A 184 -12.73 20.95 0.88
C SER A 184 -13.38 20.59 2.20
N HIS A 185 -14.13 19.48 2.21
CA HIS A 185 -14.79 19.00 3.41
C HIS A 185 -13.80 18.66 4.53
N GLU A 186 -14.19 18.97 5.78
CA GLU A 186 -13.37 18.75 6.96
C GLU A 186 -12.92 17.29 7.13
N THR A 187 -13.76 16.33 6.73
CA THR A 187 -13.44 14.89 6.76
C THR A 187 -12.28 14.53 5.84
N ILE A 188 -12.19 15.17 4.66
CA ILE A 188 -11.10 14.97 3.70
C ILE A 188 -9.80 15.57 4.26
N ILE A 189 -9.87 16.79 4.80
CA ILE A 189 -8.72 17.43 5.43
C ILE A 189 -8.20 16.59 6.60
N LEU A 190 -9.09 16.09 7.44
CA LEU A 190 -8.72 15.22 8.55
C LEU A 190 -8.08 13.91 8.04
N ALA A 191 -8.64 13.28 7.01
CA ALA A 191 -8.06 12.08 6.41
C ALA A 191 -6.64 12.35 5.90
N VAL A 192 -6.43 13.45 5.16
CA VAL A 192 -5.10 13.85 4.65
C VAL A 192 -4.11 14.08 5.79
N ILE A 193 -4.51 14.79 6.85
CA ILE A 193 -3.64 15.05 8.01
C ILE A 193 -3.28 13.73 8.72
N ILE A 194 -4.23 12.83 8.92
CA ILE A 194 -3.98 11.51 9.52
C ILE A 194 -3.04 10.69 8.63
N THR A 195 -3.27 10.65 7.32
CA THR A 195 -2.38 9.94 6.39
C THR A 195 -0.98 10.54 6.40
N MET A 196 -0.84 11.87 6.38
CA MET A 196 0.47 12.53 6.53
C MET A 196 1.18 12.12 7.83
N ALA A 197 0.45 12.06 8.95
CA ALA A 197 1.02 11.65 10.24
C ALA A 197 1.48 10.17 10.23
N LEU A 198 0.71 9.28 9.61
CA LEU A 198 1.06 7.87 9.46
C LEU A 198 2.30 7.68 8.57
N LEU A 199 2.38 8.40 7.46
CA LEU A 199 3.55 8.40 6.57
C LEU A 199 4.78 8.95 7.29
N TYR A 200 4.62 10.05 8.02
CA TYR A 200 5.70 10.61 8.83
C TYR A 200 6.21 9.62 9.90
N ALA A 201 5.30 8.94 10.61
CA ALA A 201 5.66 7.92 11.60
C ALA A 201 6.44 6.75 10.95
N TRP A 202 6.01 6.30 9.78
CA TRP A 202 6.72 5.27 9.01
C TRP A 202 8.14 5.73 8.60
N ALA A 203 8.26 6.94 8.04
CA ALA A 203 9.53 7.49 7.58
C ALA A 203 10.55 7.68 8.73
N LEU A 204 10.06 7.97 9.94
CA LEU A 204 10.93 8.16 11.10
C LEU A 204 11.34 6.89 11.82
N PHE A 205 10.67 5.76 11.61
CA PHE A 205 10.95 4.52 12.34
C PHE A 205 12.44 4.10 12.25
N ASP A 206 12.98 4.05 11.02
CA ASP A 206 14.39 3.71 10.80
C ASP A 206 15.33 4.87 11.16
N THR A 207 14.87 6.12 11.02
CA THR A 207 15.65 7.30 11.36
C THR A 207 15.94 7.38 12.86
N PHE A 208 14.95 7.10 13.71
CA PHE A 208 15.14 7.04 15.16
C PHE A 208 16.06 5.88 15.58
N LYS A 209 15.93 4.72 14.92
CA LYS A 209 16.84 3.60 15.13
C LYS A 209 18.30 3.98 14.79
N SER A 210 18.49 4.76 13.72
CA SER A 210 19.79 5.31 13.35
C SER A 210 20.31 6.29 14.41
N ILE A 211 19.50 7.26 14.84
CA ILE A 211 19.88 8.25 15.86
C ILE A 211 20.30 7.56 17.16
N TYR A 212 19.50 6.61 17.64
CA TYR A 212 19.81 5.83 18.85
C TYR A 212 21.16 5.11 18.74
N GLY A 213 21.50 4.58 17.57
CA GLY A 213 22.79 3.93 17.32
C GLY A 213 24.01 4.87 17.36
N HIS A 214 23.83 6.18 17.18
CA HIS A 214 24.92 7.17 17.22
C HIS A 214 25.15 7.77 18.61
N ILE A 215 24.26 7.54 19.58
CA ILE A 215 24.44 8.01 20.96
C ILE A 215 25.64 7.27 21.56
N PRO A 216 26.73 7.97 21.95
CA PRO A 216 27.90 7.32 22.53
C PRO A 216 27.50 6.64 23.83
N LYS A 217 27.55 5.30 23.86
CA LYS A 217 27.43 4.54 25.11
C LYS A 217 28.72 4.77 25.91
N ARG A 218 28.74 5.76 26.80
CA ARG A 218 29.82 5.90 27.80
C ARG A 218 29.26 5.84 29.23
N VAL A 219 29.73 4.79 29.91
CA VAL A 219 29.80 4.51 31.37
C VAL A 219 28.62 3.75 32.03
N GLY A 220 28.77 2.41 32.08
CA GLY A 220 28.55 1.48 33.20
C GLY A 220 27.27 1.51 34.06
N PHE A 221 26.32 0.60 33.81
CA PHE A 221 26.03 -0.60 34.62
C PHE A 221 24.90 -1.40 33.95
N PHE A 222 24.82 -2.70 34.25
CA PHE A 222 24.05 -3.75 33.56
C PHE A 222 24.65 -4.24 32.26
N ALA A 223 25.64 -5.12 32.44
CA ALA A 223 25.73 -6.31 31.61
C ALA A 223 24.35 -7.00 31.56
N THR A 224 23.62 -6.83 30.47
CA THR A 224 22.74 -7.90 30.01
C THR A 224 23.61 -8.85 29.20
N ALA A 225 23.91 -9.99 29.82
CA ALA A 225 24.53 -11.11 29.17
C ALA A 225 23.73 -11.46 27.91
N ASN A 226 24.28 -11.19 26.73
CA ASN A 226 24.11 -12.02 25.56
C ASN A 226 25.18 -11.67 24.51
N GLU A 227 25.94 -12.71 24.17
CA GLU A 227 26.81 -12.83 22.99
C GLU A 227 28.11 -12.01 23.01
N ILE A 228 29.07 -12.48 23.80
CA ILE A 228 30.49 -12.31 23.47
C ILE A 228 30.96 -13.64 22.86
N TRP A 229 31.14 -13.66 21.55
CA TRP A 229 31.90 -14.69 20.86
C TRP A 229 33.37 -14.56 21.27
N ILE A 230 33.77 -15.31 22.29
CA ILE A 230 35.19 -15.53 22.58
C ILE A 230 35.66 -16.62 21.60
N HIS A 231 36.42 -16.24 20.58
CA HIS A 231 37.24 -17.18 19.84
C HIS A 231 38.34 -17.69 20.78
N HIS A 232 38.13 -18.86 21.39
CA HIS A 232 39.24 -19.68 21.89
C HIS A 232 39.82 -20.44 20.69
N TYR A 233 40.98 -19.99 20.20
CA TYR A 233 41.81 -20.75 19.29
C TYR A 233 42.93 -21.40 20.12
N THR A 234 42.78 -22.69 20.39
CA THR A 234 43.88 -23.55 20.84
C THR A 234 44.14 -24.58 19.73
N PRO A 235 45.33 -24.57 19.09
CA PRO A 235 45.67 -25.58 18.10
C PRO A 235 46.24 -26.78 18.86
N GLU A 236 45.40 -27.73 19.26
CA GLU A 236 45.78 -29.13 19.52
C GLU A 236 44.59 -29.93 20.05
N THR A 237 44.49 -31.18 19.57
CA THR A 237 43.51 -32.23 19.92
C THR A 237 42.18 -32.22 19.15
N LYS A 238 42.13 -33.08 18.13
CA LYS A 238 40.90 -33.56 17.50
C LYS A 238 40.15 -34.46 18.48
N GLN A 239 39.05 -34.00 19.07
CA GLN A 239 37.99 -34.89 19.52
C GLN A 239 36.61 -34.26 19.32
N GLN A 240 35.77 -35.03 18.63
CA GLN A 240 34.40 -34.71 18.26
C GLN A 240 33.51 -34.92 19.48
N SER A 241 32.97 -33.85 20.08
CA SER A 241 32.09 -33.97 21.25
C SER A 241 30.66 -34.30 20.85
N LYS A 242 30.14 -35.34 21.52
CA LYS A 242 28.82 -35.94 21.34
C LYS A 242 27.71 -35.02 21.86
N GLN A 243 26.62 -35.01 21.11
CA GLN A 243 25.33 -34.43 21.47
C GLN A 243 24.79 -35.10 22.75
N TRP A 244 24.49 -34.32 23.79
CA TRP A 244 23.82 -34.79 25.00
C TRP A 244 22.31 -34.87 24.75
N THR A 245 21.72 -36.04 24.95
CA THR A 245 20.26 -36.22 25.08
C THR A 245 19.92 -36.45 26.55
N ALA A 246 19.00 -35.68 27.10
CA ALA A 246 18.48 -35.88 28.45
C ALA A 246 17.66 -37.18 28.52
N ARG A 247 17.87 -37.94 29.59
CA ARG A 247 17.21 -39.22 29.89
C ARG A 247 15.94 -38.92 30.70
N GLY A 248 14.75 -39.15 30.13
CA GLY A 248 13.51 -39.18 30.92
C GLY A 248 12.20 -38.63 30.32
N GLU A 249 12.05 -38.37 29.02
CA GLU A 249 10.75 -37.95 28.47
C GLU A 249 9.89 -39.13 28.00
N THR A 250 8.64 -39.15 28.49
CA THR A 250 7.58 -40.11 28.15
C THR A 250 6.96 -39.82 26.78
N ALA A 251 6.65 -40.87 26.04
CA ALA A 251 6.10 -40.81 24.69
C ALA A 251 4.79 -39.99 24.60
N LEU A 252 4.73 -39.06 23.65
CA LEU A 252 3.54 -38.25 23.35
C LEU A 252 2.41 -39.14 22.81
N LYS A 253 1.32 -39.21 23.58
CA LYS A 253 0.05 -39.86 23.20
C LYS A 253 -0.51 -39.19 21.94
N LYS A 254 -0.78 -39.97 20.89
CA LYS A 254 -1.60 -39.54 19.74
C LYS A 254 -3.01 -39.19 20.22
N THR A 255 -3.37 -37.91 20.20
CA THR A 255 -4.74 -37.45 20.42
C THR A 255 -5.50 -37.47 19.09
N LYS A 256 -6.63 -38.18 19.06
CA LYS A 256 -7.59 -38.15 17.94
C LYS A 256 -8.21 -36.75 17.85
N THR A 257 -7.98 -36.04 16.73
CA THR A 257 -8.73 -34.85 16.35
C THR A 257 -10.12 -35.27 15.87
N VAL A 258 -11.16 -34.91 16.63
CA VAL A 258 -12.56 -34.99 16.17
C VAL A 258 -12.86 -33.70 15.40
N SER A 259 -13.30 -33.83 14.15
CA SER A 259 -13.64 -32.70 13.27
C SER A 259 -14.90 -31.99 13.77
N SER A 260 -14.79 -30.73 14.19
CA SER A 260 -15.91 -29.83 14.47
C SER A 260 -16.48 -29.15 13.20
N THR A 261 -15.91 -29.44 12.03
CA THR A 261 -16.29 -28.87 10.72
C THR A 261 -17.75 -29.13 10.34
N GLY A 262 -18.38 -30.17 10.91
CA GLY A 262 -19.77 -30.53 10.64
C GLY A 262 -20.83 -29.59 11.22
N LYS A 263 -20.49 -28.65 12.12
CA LYS A 263 -21.48 -27.76 12.78
C LYS A 263 -21.47 -26.29 12.32
N ILE A 264 -20.47 -25.87 11.55
CA ILE A 264 -20.28 -24.46 11.13
C ILE A 264 -20.91 -24.18 9.76
N ILE A 265 -20.88 -25.16 8.85
CA ILE A 265 -21.47 -25.09 7.52
C ILE A 265 -22.99 -24.75 7.54
N PRO A 266 -23.81 -25.25 8.50
CA PRO A 266 -25.23 -24.93 8.52
C PRO A 266 -25.54 -23.43 8.71
N PHE A 267 -24.85 -22.72 9.62
CA PHE A 267 -25.17 -21.32 9.95
C PHE A 267 -24.88 -20.34 8.81
N MET A 268 -23.73 -20.49 8.15
CA MET A 268 -23.35 -19.58 7.05
C MET A 268 -24.14 -19.89 5.77
N THR A 269 -24.49 -21.16 5.55
CA THR A 269 -25.33 -21.57 4.42
C THR A 269 -26.77 -21.11 4.62
N GLU A 270 -27.35 -21.25 5.82
CA GLU A 270 -28.69 -20.73 6.12
C GLU A 270 -28.79 -19.20 6.06
N ALA A 271 -27.73 -18.48 6.46
CA ALA A 271 -27.67 -17.02 6.33
C ALA A 271 -27.73 -16.55 4.86
N LEU A 272 -27.18 -17.33 3.92
CA LEU A 272 -27.26 -17.08 2.48
C LEU A 272 -28.61 -17.50 1.89
N MET A 273 -29.17 -18.62 2.35
CA MET A 273 -30.48 -19.14 1.91
C MET A 273 -31.65 -18.24 2.33
N LEU A 274 -31.46 -17.37 3.33
CA LEU A 274 -32.47 -16.39 3.77
C LEU A 274 -32.92 -15.41 2.68
N PHE A 275 -32.12 -15.24 1.63
CA PHE A 275 -32.41 -14.36 0.48
C PHE A 275 -32.75 -15.13 -0.80
N ALA A 276 -32.76 -16.47 -0.76
CA ALA A 276 -33.26 -17.27 -1.86
C ALA A 276 -34.80 -17.12 -1.97
N PRO A 277 -35.37 -16.90 -3.17
CA PRO A 277 -36.80 -16.63 -3.34
C PRO A 277 -37.72 -17.85 -3.08
N ASP A 278 -37.15 -19.05 -3.09
CA ASP A 278 -37.89 -20.31 -3.06
C ASP A 278 -37.90 -20.98 -1.67
N GLU A 279 -37.20 -20.39 -0.70
CA GLU A 279 -37.13 -20.87 0.68
C GLU A 279 -38.31 -20.39 1.53
N LEU A 280 -38.89 -21.30 2.33
CA LEU A 280 -40.12 -21.05 3.10
C LEU A 280 -39.99 -19.84 4.05
N TRP A 281 -38.82 -19.70 4.68
CA TRP A 281 -38.48 -18.63 5.62
C TRP A 281 -38.30 -17.26 4.94
N SER A 282 -37.82 -17.25 3.69
CA SER A 282 -37.67 -16.03 2.91
C SER A 282 -39.03 -15.40 2.59
N ARG A 283 -40.11 -16.18 2.47
CA ARG A 283 -41.44 -15.63 2.16
C ARG A 283 -42.18 -15.06 3.37
N GLN A 284 -41.79 -15.45 4.59
CA GLN A 284 -42.49 -15.06 5.82
C GLN A 284 -41.88 -13.84 6.53
N LEU A 285 -40.64 -13.47 6.21
CA LEU A 285 -39.91 -12.37 6.86
C LEU A 285 -39.91 -11.10 5.99
N THR A 286 -40.19 -9.94 6.61
CA THR A 286 -40.00 -8.65 5.95
C THR A 286 -38.52 -8.40 5.64
N ARG A 287 -38.21 -7.55 4.65
CA ARG A 287 -36.83 -7.27 4.22
C ARG A 287 -35.93 -6.84 5.40
N THR A 288 -36.43 -6.01 6.32
CA THR A 288 -35.70 -5.58 7.52
C THR A 288 -35.46 -6.72 8.51
N GLN A 289 -36.45 -7.61 8.69
CA GLN A 289 -36.30 -8.80 9.54
C GLN A 289 -35.30 -9.79 8.93
N LYS A 290 -35.27 -9.94 7.59
CA LYS A 290 -34.24 -10.75 6.91
C LYS A 290 -32.83 -10.26 7.20
N TYR A 291 -32.58 -8.96 7.08
CA TYR A 291 -31.27 -8.39 7.43
C TYR A 291 -30.94 -8.53 8.92
N GLY A 292 -31.96 -8.43 9.80
CA GLY A 292 -31.78 -8.67 11.23
C GLY A 292 -31.39 -10.11 11.57
N VAL A 293 -32.09 -11.09 10.98
CA VAL A 293 -31.80 -12.53 11.15
C VAL A 293 -30.48 -12.89 10.50
N HIS A 294 -30.19 -12.37 9.30
CA HIS A 294 -28.89 -12.55 8.65
C HIS A 294 -27.75 -11.97 9.51
N GLY A 295 -27.93 -10.76 10.06
CA GLY A 295 -26.97 -10.17 10.99
C GLY A 295 -26.77 -11.02 12.25
N PHE A 296 -27.85 -11.54 12.84
CA PHE A 296 -27.77 -12.43 14.01
C PHE A 296 -27.05 -13.76 13.70
N LEU A 297 -27.38 -14.41 12.58
CA LEU A 297 -26.74 -15.67 12.16
C LEU A 297 -25.27 -15.47 11.80
N MET A 298 -24.92 -14.33 11.16
CA MET A 298 -23.54 -13.97 10.86
C MET A 298 -22.75 -13.66 12.14
N VAL A 299 -23.34 -12.95 13.11
CA VAL A 299 -22.71 -12.70 14.43
C VAL A 299 -22.56 -13.99 15.23
N GLY A 300 -23.58 -14.85 15.26
CA GLY A 300 -23.52 -16.17 15.92
C GLY A 300 -22.48 -17.10 15.30
N GLY A 301 -22.44 -17.18 13.96
CA GLY A 301 -21.40 -17.88 13.23
C GLY A 301 -20.01 -17.30 13.48
N THR A 302 -19.90 -15.98 13.60
CA THR A 302 -18.64 -15.27 13.91
C THR A 302 -18.15 -15.55 15.32
N ILE A 303 -19.04 -15.58 16.31
CA ILE A 303 -18.69 -15.92 17.70
C ILE A 303 -18.22 -17.38 17.76
N LEU A 304 -18.92 -18.30 17.09
CA LEU A 304 -18.54 -19.71 17.04
C LEU A 304 -17.20 -19.93 16.30
N LEU A 305 -16.96 -19.20 15.21
CA LEU A 305 -15.68 -19.21 14.49
C LEU A 305 -14.55 -18.62 15.35
N SER A 306 -14.80 -17.52 16.05
CA SER A 306 -13.85 -16.87 16.95
C SER A 306 -13.53 -17.72 18.16
N VAL A 307 -14.52 -18.40 18.77
CA VAL A 307 -14.32 -19.37 19.87
C VAL A 307 -13.54 -20.59 19.39
N GLY A 308 -13.84 -21.11 18.18
CA GLY A 308 -13.03 -22.17 17.56
C GLY A 308 -11.59 -21.74 17.25
N CYS A 309 -11.39 -20.47 16.91
CA CYS A 309 -10.07 -19.87 16.75
C CYS A 309 -9.36 -19.64 18.09
N ILE A 310 -10.08 -19.33 19.18
CA ILE A 310 -9.50 -19.15 20.53
C ILE A 310 -8.93 -20.49 21.04
N ASP A 311 -9.61 -21.62 20.84
CA ASP A 311 -9.04 -22.94 21.15
C ASP A 311 -7.79 -23.24 20.30
N THR A 312 -7.79 -22.79 19.04
CA THR A 312 -6.63 -22.89 18.14
C THR A 312 -5.48 -21.97 18.57
N PHE A 313 -5.81 -20.83 19.20
CA PHE A 313 -4.86 -19.84 19.69
C PHE A 313 -4.34 -20.16 21.11
N TYR A 314 -5.07 -20.92 21.91
CA TYR A 314 -4.59 -21.38 23.22
C TYR A 314 -3.46 -22.42 23.11
N TYR A 315 -3.35 -23.10 21.97
CA TYR A 315 -2.25 -24.01 21.63
C TYR A 315 -1.05 -23.33 20.93
N ILE A 316 -0.98 -21.98 20.89
CA ILE A 316 0.20 -21.22 20.39
C ILE A 316 1.37 -21.24 21.40
N SER A 317 1.71 -22.38 21.98
CA SER A 317 3.01 -22.51 22.66
C SER A 317 4.12 -22.94 21.72
N GLU A 318 3.80 -23.44 20.52
CA GLU A 318 4.81 -23.92 19.56
C GLU A 318 4.58 -23.31 18.18
N GLY A 319 5.42 -22.34 17.81
CA GLY A 319 5.30 -21.39 16.69
C GLY A 319 5.24 -21.92 15.25
N TYR A 320 4.47 -22.97 14.96
CA TYR A 320 4.41 -23.61 13.65
C TYR A 320 3.06 -23.47 12.91
N HIS A 321 2.00 -23.00 13.56
CA HIS A 321 0.65 -23.05 12.95
C HIS A 321 0.26 -21.87 12.02
N LEU A 322 0.89 -20.69 12.15
CA LEU A 322 0.70 -19.55 11.21
C LEU A 322 1.30 -19.79 9.82
N TYR A 323 2.10 -20.85 9.65
CA TYR A 323 2.69 -21.28 8.37
C TYR A 323 1.84 -22.30 7.62
N THR A 324 0.76 -22.79 8.23
CA THR A 324 -0.15 -23.73 7.59
C THR A 324 -1.11 -22.97 6.69
N VAL A 325 -1.50 -23.58 5.56
CA VAL A 325 -2.53 -23.03 4.66
C VAL A 325 -3.77 -22.64 5.45
N HIS A 326 -4.15 -23.45 6.45
CA HIS A 326 -5.28 -23.22 7.34
C HIS A 326 -5.16 -21.94 8.18
N GLY A 327 -3.98 -21.66 8.75
CA GLY A 327 -3.72 -20.44 9.53
C GLY A 327 -3.73 -19.17 8.67
N ILE A 328 -3.18 -19.23 7.45
CA ILE A 328 -3.20 -18.12 6.49
C ILE A 328 -4.61 -17.87 5.96
N THR A 329 -5.35 -18.93 5.59
CA THR A 329 -6.75 -18.79 5.16
C THR A 329 -7.65 -18.33 6.29
N GLY A 330 -7.35 -18.68 7.54
CA GLY A 330 -8.05 -18.20 8.73
C GLY A 330 -7.82 -16.70 8.96
N LEU A 331 -6.57 -16.24 8.87
CA LEU A 331 -6.23 -14.81 9.01
C LEU A 331 -6.81 -13.97 7.86
N ILE A 332 -6.71 -14.44 6.62
CA ILE A 332 -7.31 -13.78 5.45
C ILE A 332 -8.83 -13.74 5.60
N SER A 333 -9.47 -14.84 6.00
CA SER A 333 -10.91 -14.86 6.28
C SER A 333 -11.28 -13.90 7.41
N MET A 334 -10.46 -13.77 8.46
CA MET A 334 -10.71 -12.85 9.57
C MET A 334 -10.57 -11.38 9.14
N ILE A 335 -9.58 -11.05 8.30
CA ILE A 335 -9.40 -9.71 7.74
C ILE A 335 -10.56 -9.37 6.79
N LEU A 336 -10.91 -10.29 5.87
CA LEU A 336 -12.05 -10.12 4.97
C LEU A 336 -13.37 -10.01 5.75
N LEU A 337 -13.51 -10.73 6.86
CA LEU A 337 -14.65 -10.65 7.76
C LEU A 337 -14.72 -9.29 8.47
N ILE A 338 -13.61 -8.80 9.04
CA ILE A 338 -13.53 -7.47 9.66
C ILE A 338 -13.88 -6.38 8.64
N LEU A 339 -13.34 -6.47 7.42
CA LEU A 339 -13.68 -5.57 6.33
C LEU A 339 -15.18 -5.67 5.96
N SER A 340 -15.74 -6.88 5.89
CA SER A 340 -17.18 -7.07 5.61
C SER A 340 -18.10 -6.55 6.71
N ILE A 341 -17.67 -6.60 7.99
CA ILE A 341 -18.40 -6.03 9.13
C ILE A 341 -18.31 -4.51 9.08
N ILE A 342 -17.14 -3.93 8.78
CA ILE A 342 -16.97 -2.48 8.63
C ILE A 342 -17.82 -1.96 7.47
N PHE A 343 -17.74 -2.60 6.29
CA PHE A 343 -18.53 -2.21 5.13
C PHE A 343 -20.03 -2.48 5.34
N GLY A 344 -20.41 -3.57 6.00
CA GLY A 344 -21.79 -3.87 6.36
C GLY A 344 -22.37 -2.87 7.38
N TYR A 345 -21.57 -2.44 8.36
CA TYR A 345 -21.95 -1.40 9.32
C TYR A 345 -22.05 -0.04 8.63
N MET A 346 -21.13 0.31 7.74
CA MET A 346 -21.20 1.52 6.91
C MET A 346 -22.44 1.52 6.00
N ALA A 347 -22.78 0.38 5.39
CA ALA A 347 -23.98 0.22 4.56
C ALA A 347 -25.27 0.35 5.39
N ASN A 348 -25.32 -0.24 6.58
CA ASN A 348 -26.48 -0.16 7.49
C ASN A 348 -26.63 1.24 8.11
N TYR A 349 -25.52 1.93 8.42
CA TYR A 349 -25.52 3.32 8.89
C TYR A 349 -25.93 4.29 7.76
N SER A 350 -25.49 4.04 6.52
CA SER A 350 -25.89 4.78 5.32
C SER A 350 -27.39 4.62 4.99
N GLN A 351 -27.97 3.43 5.18
CA GLN A 351 -29.43 3.23 5.04
C GLN A 351 -30.25 3.98 6.10
N LYS A 352 -29.72 4.18 7.31
CA LYS A 352 -30.38 5.04 8.32
C LYS A 352 -30.26 6.53 7.97
N LEU A 353 -29.16 6.96 7.35
CA LEU A 353 -28.93 8.36 6.98
C LEU A 353 -29.59 8.80 5.67
N THR A 354 -29.92 7.88 4.75
CA THR A 354 -30.70 8.18 3.53
C THR A 354 -32.11 8.69 3.85
N LYS A 355 -32.61 8.46 5.06
CA LYS A 355 -33.86 9.05 5.58
C LYS A 355 -33.72 10.53 5.99
N TYR A 356 -32.49 11.05 6.14
CA TYR A 356 -32.21 12.38 6.71
C TYR A 356 -31.25 13.25 5.87
N GLY A 357 -30.63 12.73 4.79
CA GLY A 357 -29.64 13.44 3.97
C GLY A 357 -30.02 13.57 2.49
N ARG A 358 -29.62 14.68 1.84
CA ARG A 358 -29.89 14.94 0.41
C ARG A 358 -29.28 13.84 -0.49
N PRO A 359 -30.01 13.27 -1.46
CA PRO A 359 -29.55 12.18 -2.34
C PRO A 359 -28.25 12.44 -3.10
N VAL A 360 -27.95 13.71 -3.40
CA VAL A 360 -26.76 14.15 -4.14
C VAL A 360 -25.47 13.89 -3.35
N PHE A 361 -25.52 13.97 -2.02
CA PHE A 361 -24.36 13.83 -1.14
C PHE A 361 -23.91 12.37 -0.97
N PHE A 362 -24.85 11.43 -0.91
CA PHE A 362 -24.56 10.00 -0.92
C PHE A 362 -23.92 9.58 -2.25
N LYS A 363 -24.46 10.07 -3.37
CA LYS A 363 -23.89 9.81 -4.69
C LYS A 363 -22.44 10.32 -4.83
N PHE A 364 -22.07 11.40 -4.16
CA PHE A 364 -20.71 11.97 -4.18
C PHE A 364 -19.68 11.12 -3.40
N ASN A 365 -19.94 10.76 -2.15
CA ASN A 365 -19.00 9.95 -1.34
C ASN A 365 -18.83 8.52 -1.90
N HIS A 366 -19.91 7.94 -2.45
CA HIS A 366 -19.89 6.58 -3.00
C HIS A 366 -19.24 6.52 -4.39
N ASN A 367 -19.54 7.47 -5.29
CA ASN A 367 -18.79 7.59 -6.55
C ASN A 367 -17.30 7.85 -6.30
N PHE A 368 -16.95 8.57 -5.23
CA PHE A 368 -15.55 8.82 -4.86
C PHE A 368 -14.86 7.55 -4.36
N VAL A 369 -15.46 6.76 -3.47
CA VAL A 369 -14.91 5.47 -3.01
C VAL A 369 -14.83 4.44 -4.14
N GLY A 370 -15.85 4.39 -5.00
CA GLY A 370 -15.88 3.54 -6.19
C GLY A 370 -14.81 3.90 -7.21
N LEU A 371 -14.68 5.19 -7.52
CA LEU A 371 -13.65 5.72 -8.42
C LEU A 371 -12.25 5.52 -7.86
N LEU A 372 -12.05 5.78 -6.56
CA LEU A 372 -10.75 5.63 -5.90
C LEU A 372 -10.34 4.15 -5.82
N GLY A 373 -11.27 3.25 -5.50
CA GLY A 373 -11.04 1.80 -5.51
C GLY A 373 -10.66 1.29 -6.89
N TYR A 374 -11.37 1.73 -7.94
CA TYR A 374 -11.05 1.37 -9.31
C TYR A 374 -9.71 1.96 -9.78
N LEU A 375 -9.49 3.26 -9.55
CA LEU A 375 -8.28 3.97 -9.97
C LEU A 375 -7.03 3.45 -9.25
N ILE A 376 -7.08 3.31 -7.92
CA ILE A 376 -5.97 2.78 -7.12
C ILE A 376 -5.77 1.28 -7.40
N GLY A 377 -6.85 0.52 -7.59
CA GLY A 377 -6.76 -0.89 -7.94
C GLY A 377 -6.08 -1.12 -9.29
N MET A 378 -6.54 -0.40 -10.31
CA MET A 378 -6.07 -0.53 -11.69
C MET A 378 -4.70 0.09 -11.94
N ILE A 379 -4.51 1.35 -11.54
CA ILE A 379 -3.32 2.10 -11.94
C ILE A 379 -2.14 1.66 -11.09
N PRO A 380 -2.01 2.00 -9.79
CA PRO A 380 -0.79 1.67 -9.07
C PRO A 380 -0.64 0.16 -8.79
N PHE A 381 -1.67 -0.56 -8.32
CA PHE A 381 -1.43 -1.96 -7.92
C PHE A 381 -1.27 -2.92 -9.09
N MET A 382 -2.18 -2.90 -10.06
CA MET A 382 -2.08 -3.83 -11.20
C MET A 382 -0.91 -3.47 -12.13
N THR A 383 -0.60 -2.19 -12.33
CA THR A 383 0.59 -1.78 -13.10
C THR A 383 1.87 -2.26 -12.43
N GLU A 384 2.04 -2.02 -11.13
CA GLU A 384 3.22 -2.51 -10.41
C GLU A 384 3.29 -4.04 -10.42
N ALA A 385 2.15 -4.73 -10.33
CA ALA A 385 2.11 -6.19 -10.46
C ALA A 385 2.62 -6.67 -11.83
N LEU A 386 2.32 -5.94 -12.91
CA LEU A 386 2.79 -6.25 -14.27
C LEU A 386 4.28 -5.90 -14.46
N MET A 387 4.72 -4.76 -13.92
CA MET A 387 6.10 -4.25 -14.00
C MET A 387 7.09 -5.03 -13.12
N LEU A 388 6.66 -6.06 -12.39
CA LEU A 388 7.57 -6.88 -11.56
C LEU A 388 8.58 -7.73 -12.34
N PHE A 389 8.24 -8.10 -13.57
CA PHE A 389 8.96 -9.12 -14.35
C PHE A 389 9.87 -8.62 -15.47
N PRO A 390 9.69 -7.42 -16.07
CA PRO A 390 10.66 -6.83 -16.98
C PRO A 390 12.10 -6.88 -16.42
N PRO A 391 13.10 -7.26 -17.22
CA PRO A 391 14.49 -7.44 -16.77
C PRO A 391 15.23 -6.13 -16.52
N ASP A 392 14.77 -5.05 -17.14
CA ASP A 392 15.23 -3.67 -17.03
C ASP A 392 14.65 -2.93 -15.82
N GLU A 393 13.65 -3.51 -15.14
CA GLU A 393 13.05 -2.90 -13.96
C GLU A 393 14.05 -2.84 -12.79
N LEU A 394 14.44 -1.62 -12.42
CA LEU A 394 15.58 -1.34 -11.55
C LEU A 394 15.44 -1.97 -10.16
N TRP A 395 14.25 -1.87 -9.56
CA TRP A 395 14.03 -2.27 -8.17
C TRP A 395 13.76 -3.77 -8.00
N THR A 396 13.25 -4.42 -9.05
CA THR A 396 12.88 -5.85 -8.98
C THR A 396 14.05 -6.75 -9.35
N LYS A 397 15.09 -6.22 -10.02
CA LYS A 397 16.24 -6.97 -10.54
C LYS A 397 16.93 -7.85 -9.48
N GLN A 398 16.90 -7.43 -8.22
CA GLN A 398 17.56 -8.12 -7.11
C GLN A 398 16.65 -9.12 -6.39
N LEU A 399 15.35 -9.10 -6.67
CA LEU A 399 14.40 -10.03 -6.07
C LEU A 399 14.53 -11.40 -6.73
N SER A 400 14.46 -12.47 -5.92
CA SER A 400 14.40 -13.81 -6.47
C SER A 400 13.12 -13.99 -7.28
N ARG A 401 13.16 -14.85 -8.30
CA ARG A 401 11.98 -15.13 -9.12
C ARG A 401 10.78 -15.60 -8.28
N LYS A 402 11.02 -16.33 -7.19
CA LYS A 402 9.98 -16.78 -6.26
C LYS A 402 9.33 -15.60 -5.51
N ASP A 403 10.13 -14.63 -5.09
CA ASP A 403 9.63 -13.43 -4.40
C ASP A 403 8.83 -12.56 -5.36
N LYS A 404 9.30 -12.38 -6.61
CA LYS A 404 8.56 -11.65 -7.65
C LYS A 404 7.15 -12.22 -7.85
N TYR A 405 7.02 -13.54 -8.01
CA TYR A 405 5.71 -14.19 -8.16
C TYR A 405 4.80 -13.99 -6.94
N TRP A 406 5.36 -13.99 -5.73
CA TRP A 406 4.58 -13.80 -4.51
C TRP A 406 4.06 -12.36 -4.40
N ILE A 407 4.94 -11.36 -4.60
CA ILE A 407 4.56 -9.94 -4.60
C ILE A 407 3.54 -9.66 -5.71
N HIS A 408 3.76 -10.21 -6.91
CA HIS A 408 2.82 -10.10 -8.03
C HIS A 408 1.43 -10.60 -7.65
N GLY A 409 1.33 -11.81 -7.08
CA GLY A 409 0.06 -12.37 -6.64
C GLY A 409 -0.63 -11.49 -5.61
N CYS A 410 0.11 -10.95 -4.64
CA CYS A 410 -0.44 -10.05 -3.62
C CYS A 410 -0.95 -8.73 -4.22
N LEU A 411 -0.12 -8.03 -5.00
CA LEU A 411 -0.48 -6.74 -5.60
C LEU A 411 -1.67 -6.88 -6.56
N PHE A 412 -1.65 -7.90 -7.41
CA PHE A 412 -2.73 -8.15 -8.37
C PHE A 412 -4.05 -8.51 -7.66
N THR A 413 -3.99 -9.31 -6.60
CA THR A 413 -5.17 -9.68 -5.80
C THR A 413 -5.72 -8.46 -5.07
N LEU A 414 -4.87 -7.65 -4.42
CA LEU A 414 -5.29 -6.43 -3.74
C LEU A 414 -5.93 -5.44 -4.72
N GLY A 415 -5.32 -5.25 -5.89
CA GLY A 415 -5.88 -4.44 -6.97
C GLY A 415 -7.26 -4.94 -7.40
N THR A 416 -7.41 -6.26 -7.59
CA THR A 416 -8.69 -6.87 -7.98
C THR A 416 -9.77 -6.69 -6.91
N ILE A 417 -9.41 -6.82 -5.62
CA ILE A 417 -10.33 -6.56 -4.51
C ILE A 417 -10.82 -5.11 -4.54
N LEU A 418 -9.92 -4.15 -4.74
CA LEU A 418 -10.29 -2.72 -4.79
C LEU A 418 -11.16 -2.38 -5.99
N VAL A 419 -10.85 -2.93 -7.18
CA VAL A 419 -11.67 -2.81 -8.38
C VAL A 419 -13.07 -3.40 -8.15
N SER A 420 -13.14 -4.57 -7.50
CA SER A 420 -14.41 -5.24 -7.22
C SER A 420 -15.23 -4.46 -6.18
N ALA A 421 -14.60 -4.01 -5.09
CA ALA A 421 -15.25 -3.20 -4.06
C ALA A 421 -15.82 -1.90 -4.66
N GLY A 422 -15.05 -1.21 -5.50
CA GLY A 422 -15.51 0.00 -6.14
C GLY A 422 -16.64 -0.22 -7.16
N SER A 423 -16.62 -1.37 -7.84
CA SER A 423 -17.70 -1.76 -8.76
C SER A 423 -18.98 -2.13 -8.01
N ILE A 424 -18.88 -2.92 -6.93
CA ILE A 424 -20.02 -3.33 -6.08
C ILE A 424 -20.74 -2.14 -5.48
N ASP A 425 -20.01 -1.12 -5.01
CA ASP A 425 -20.60 0.12 -4.50
C ASP A 425 -21.52 0.76 -5.57
N THR A 426 -21.05 0.82 -6.81
CA THR A 426 -21.84 1.35 -7.93
C THR A 426 -23.12 0.54 -8.19
N PHE A 427 -23.07 -0.78 -8.06
CA PHE A 427 -24.26 -1.64 -8.23
C PHE A 427 -25.29 -1.46 -7.12
N ILE A 428 -24.87 -1.22 -5.89
CA ILE A 428 -25.78 -1.07 -4.74
C ILE A 428 -26.56 0.26 -4.81
N PHE A 429 -25.95 1.31 -5.36
CA PHE A 429 -26.47 2.69 -5.29
C PHE A 429 -27.02 3.25 -6.60
N THR A 430 -26.92 2.51 -7.70
CA THR A 430 -27.56 2.90 -8.97
C THR A 430 -29.06 2.58 -8.92
N ALA A 431 -29.89 3.48 -9.46
CA ALA A 431 -31.33 3.29 -9.50
C ALA A 431 -31.70 2.02 -10.29
N GLU A 432 -32.73 1.30 -9.83
CA GLU A 432 -33.24 0.10 -10.51
C GLU A 432 -33.50 0.39 -11.99
N GLY A 433 -32.98 -0.48 -12.87
CA GLY A 433 -33.08 -0.35 -14.33
C GLY A 433 -31.96 0.44 -15.03
N TYR A 434 -31.08 1.11 -14.27
CA TYR A 434 -29.93 1.86 -14.83
C TYR A 434 -28.57 1.21 -14.56
N HIS A 435 -28.53 -0.08 -14.21
CA HIS A 435 -27.27 -0.80 -14.11
C HIS A 435 -26.74 -1.15 -15.51
N LEU A 436 -25.43 -0.97 -15.75
CA LEU A 436 -24.72 -1.48 -16.94
C LEU A 436 -25.23 -1.01 -18.32
N TYR A 437 -25.91 0.14 -18.41
CA TYR A 437 -26.35 0.68 -19.71
C TYR A 437 -25.27 1.51 -20.43
N THR A 438 -24.19 1.86 -19.73
CA THR A 438 -23.08 2.64 -20.31
C THR A 438 -21.96 1.72 -20.77
N ILE A 439 -21.24 2.11 -21.83
CA ILE A 439 -20.06 1.38 -22.30
C ILE A 439 -19.03 1.28 -21.16
N HIS A 440 -18.79 2.37 -20.42
CA HIS A 440 -17.96 2.38 -19.22
C HIS A 440 -18.35 1.26 -18.24
N GLY A 441 -19.63 1.19 -17.83
CA GLY A 441 -20.10 0.17 -16.89
C GLY A 441 -19.94 -1.26 -17.42
N ILE A 442 -20.25 -1.49 -18.70
CA ILE A 442 -20.10 -2.81 -19.33
C ILE A 442 -18.62 -3.22 -19.38
N THR A 443 -17.74 -2.35 -19.88
CA THR A 443 -16.30 -2.64 -19.96
C THR A 443 -15.68 -2.81 -18.57
N GLY A 444 -16.11 -2.03 -17.58
CA GLY A 444 -15.68 -2.17 -16.18
C GLY A 444 -16.03 -3.53 -15.59
N LEU A 445 -17.25 -4.01 -15.83
CA LEU A 445 -17.69 -5.34 -15.38
C LEU A 445 -16.92 -6.47 -16.09
N ILE A 446 -16.75 -6.37 -17.42
CA ILE A 446 -15.98 -7.36 -18.19
C ILE A 446 -14.54 -7.45 -17.64
N SER A 447 -13.90 -6.29 -17.42
CA SER A 447 -12.57 -6.21 -16.83
C SER A 447 -12.51 -6.88 -15.45
N MET A 448 -13.47 -6.59 -14.56
CA MET A 448 -13.57 -7.22 -13.24
C MET A 448 -13.66 -8.76 -13.33
N ILE A 449 -14.53 -9.28 -14.21
CA ILE A 449 -14.68 -10.73 -14.42
C ILE A 449 -13.37 -11.35 -14.92
N LEU A 450 -12.71 -10.71 -15.89
CA LEU A 450 -11.44 -11.18 -16.44
C LEU A 450 -10.33 -11.22 -15.39
N PHE A 451 -10.28 -10.25 -14.46
CA PHE A 451 -9.32 -10.28 -13.35
C PHE A 451 -9.58 -11.42 -12.37
N ILE A 452 -10.84 -11.64 -11.98
CA ILE A 452 -11.22 -12.75 -11.11
C ILE A 452 -10.80 -14.08 -11.75
N LEU A 453 -11.09 -14.26 -13.04
CA LEU A 453 -10.66 -15.44 -13.79
C LEU A 453 -9.13 -15.52 -13.87
N SER A 454 -8.43 -14.41 -14.09
CA SER A 454 -6.97 -14.37 -14.13
C SER A 454 -6.33 -14.80 -12.81
N ILE A 455 -6.89 -14.42 -11.65
CA ILE A 455 -6.42 -14.90 -10.34
C ILE A 455 -6.55 -16.42 -10.24
N LEU A 456 -7.70 -16.98 -10.64
CA LEU A 456 -7.92 -18.43 -10.64
C LEU A 456 -6.87 -19.15 -11.49
N PHE A 457 -6.64 -18.68 -12.72
CA PHE A 457 -5.62 -19.24 -13.60
C PHE A 457 -4.18 -18.98 -13.12
N GLY A 458 -3.93 -17.91 -12.38
CA GLY A 458 -2.64 -17.62 -11.75
C GLY A 458 -2.30 -18.62 -10.63
N VAL A 459 -3.29 -19.00 -9.82
CA VAL A 459 -3.17 -20.08 -8.84
C VAL A 459 -2.94 -21.41 -9.56
N MET A 460 -3.71 -21.73 -10.60
CA MET A 460 -3.49 -22.93 -11.41
C MET A 460 -2.11 -22.96 -12.07
N ALA A 461 -1.60 -21.81 -12.53
CA ALA A 461 -0.25 -21.70 -13.10
C ALA A 461 0.84 -21.97 -12.05
N THR A 462 0.61 -21.57 -10.80
CA THR A 462 1.51 -21.84 -9.67
C THR A 462 1.57 -23.35 -9.37
N TYR A 463 0.42 -24.02 -9.37
CA TYR A 463 0.32 -25.48 -9.14
C TYR A 463 0.33 -26.30 -10.44
N SER A 464 0.74 -25.70 -11.55
CA SER A 464 0.61 -26.30 -12.88
C SER A 464 1.31 -27.65 -13.02
N ARG A 465 2.43 -27.87 -12.32
CA ARG A 465 3.14 -29.16 -12.31
C ARG A 465 2.33 -30.28 -11.65
N GLU A 466 1.60 -29.97 -10.59
CA GLU A 466 0.74 -30.92 -9.89
C GLU A 466 -0.53 -31.19 -10.70
N LEU A 467 -1.14 -30.13 -11.26
CA LEU A 467 -2.33 -30.25 -12.11
C LEU A 467 -2.07 -31.07 -13.38
N SER A 468 -0.88 -30.92 -13.98
CA SER A 468 -0.50 -31.65 -15.19
C SER A 468 -0.32 -33.16 -14.95
N LYS A 469 -0.26 -33.64 -13.69
CA LYS A 469 -0.27 -35.07 -13.39
C LYS A 469 -1.61 -35.73 -13.67
N TYR A 470 -2.71 -34.96 -13.60
CA TYR A 470 -4.07 -35.45 -13.77
C TYR A 470 -4.54 -35.45 -15.22
N SER A 471 -3.81 -34.83 -16.14
CA SER A 471 -4.14 -34.83 -17.57
C SER A 471 -2.87 -34.77 -18.44
N LYS A 472 -2.70 -35.78 -19.30
CA LYS A 472 -1.59 -35.86 -20.27
C LYS A 472 -1.65 -34.77 -21.34
N HIS A 473 -2.81 -34.15 -21.57
CA HIS A 473 -3.01 -33.15 -22.61
C HIS A 473 -2.80 -31.70 -22.10
N THR A 474 -2.78 -31.47 -20.79
CA THR A 474 -2.56 -30.14 -20.21
C THR A 474 -1.09 -29.91 -19.90
N ARG A 475 -0.37 -29.22 -20.79
CA ARG A 475 1.00 -28.75 -20.54
C ARG A 475 0.99 -27.56 -19.56
N PRO A 476 1.92 -27.45 -18.58
CA PRO A 476 1.97 -26.34 -17.63
C PRO A 476 2.01 -24.93 -18.25
N VAL A 477 2.51 -24.82 -19.48
CA VAL A 477 2.61 -23.55 -20.20
C VAL A 477 1.23 -22.99 -20.58
N TRP A 478 0.20 -23.84 -20.73
CA TRP A 478 -1.17 -23.41 -21.03
C TRP A 478 -1.75 -22.57 -19.90
N PHE A 479 -1.62 -23.00 -18.64
CA PHE A 479 -2.11 -22.24 -17.50
C PHE A 479 -1.43 -20.86 -17.40
N LYS A 480 -0.14 -20.79 -17.69
CA LYS A 480 0.62 -19.53 -17.72
C LYS A 480 0.17 -18.61 -18.84
N PHE A 481 -0.06 -19.17 -20.03
CA PHE A 481 -0.57 -18.44 -21.18
C PHE A 481 -1.96 -17.88 -20.94
N ILE A 482 -2.89 -18.70 -20.44
CA ILE A 482 -4.26 -18.27 -20.16
C ILE A 482 -4.27 -17.20 -19.05
N HIS A 483 -3.52 -17.38 -17.97
CA HIS A 483 -3.37 -16.36 -16.93
C HIS A 483 -2.85 -15.02 -17.50
N ASN A 484 -1.77 -15.07 -18.29
CA ASN A 484 -1.21 -13.88 -18.91
C ASN A 484 -2.22 -13.20 -19.85
N PHE A 485 -2.86 -13.97 -20.74
CA PHE A 485 -3.86 -13.47 -21.67
C PHE A 485 -5.06 -12.83 -20.96
N LEU A 486 -5.66 -13.53 -19.98
CA LEU A 486 -6.80 -13.00 -19.24
C LEU A 486 -6.43 -11.77 -18.40
N GLY A 487 -5.27 -11.79 -17.74
CA GLY A 487 -4.78 -10.65 -16.97
C GLY A 487 -4.53 -9.42 -17.83
N LEU A 488 -3.84 -9.60 -18.97
CA LEU A 488 -3.54 -8.52 -19.92
C LEU A 488 -4.81 -7.98 -20.59
N LEU A 489 -5.70 -8.87 -21.03
CA LEU A 489 -6.98 -8.48 -21.64
C LEU A 489 -7.85 -7.75 -20.63
N GLY A 490 -7.96 -8.25 -19.40
CA GLY A 490 -8.68 -7.59 -18.31
C GLY A 490 -8.14 -6.20 -18.02
N TYR A 491 -6.81 -6.05 -18.03
CA TYR A 491 -6.14 -4.76 -17.81
C TYR A 491 -6.44 -3.77 -18.93
N VAL A 492 -6.30 -4.18 -20.20
CA VAL A 492 -6.63 -3.33 -21.36
C VAL A 492 -8.09 -2.92 -21.34
N VAL A 493 -9.02 -3.86 -21.14
CA VAL A 493 -10.46 -3.57 -21.09
C VAL A 493 -10.78 -2.62 -19.92
N GLY A 494 -10.09 -2.77 -18.79
CA GLY A 494 -10.26 -1.88 -17.64
C GLY A 494 -9.72 -0.47 -17.88
N VAL A 495 -8.58 -0.35 -18.57
CA VAL A 495 -8.05 0.94 -19.02
C VAL A 495 -9.00 1.60 -20.01
N VAL A 496 -9.56 0.86 -20.97
CA VAL A 496 -10.58 1.36 -21.90
C VAL A 496 -11.81 1.86 -21.14
N SER A 497 -12.25 1.11 -20.12
CA SER A 497 -13.33 1.55 -19.22
C SER A 497 -12.98 2.88 -18.54
N LEU A 498 -11.77 3.03 -18.01
CA LEU A 498 -11.29 4.26 -17.40
C LEU A 498 -11.27 5.42 -18.40
N CYS A 499 -10.82 5.19 -19.63
CA CYS A 499 -10.83 6.19 -20.69
C CYS A 499 -12.25 6.68 -21.01
N TYR A 500 -13.24 5.77 -21.06
CA TYR A 500 -14.65 6.16 -21.18
C TYR A 500 -15.15 6.95 -19.98
N SER A 501 -14.65 6.66 -18.77
CA SER A 501 -15.03 7.38 -17.57
C SER A 501 -14.66 8.87 -17.63
N TYR A 502 -13.55 9.22 -18.29
CA TYR A 502 -13.15 10.62 -18.48
C TYR A 502 -14.19 11.43 -19.28
N TYR A 503 -14.97 10.78 -20.14
CA TYR A 503 -16.01 11.43 -20.94
C TYR A 503 -17.42 11.20 -20.38
N SER A 504 -17.54 10.64 -19.18
CA SER A 504 -18.83 10.54 -18.48
C SER A 504 -19.36 11.93 -18.11
N ASN A 505 -20.69 12.07 -18.06
CA ASN A 505 -21.32 13.36 -17.71
C ASN A 505 -20.79 13.96 -16.41
N TRP A 506 -20.48 13.12 -15.42
CA TRP A 506 -19.90 13.57 -14.16
C TRP A 506 -18.50 14.14 -14.35
N PHE A 507 -17.61 13.43 -15.04
CA PHE A 507 -16.23 13.89 -15.24
C PHE A 507 -16.19 15.11 -16.17
N VAL A 508 -17.03 15.16 -17.21
CA VAL A 508 -17.16 16.29 -18.11
C VAL A 508 -17.66 17.54 -17.39
N PHE A 509 -18.56 17.39 -16.41
CA PHE A 509 -19.06 18.52 -15.61
C PHE A 509 -17.96 19.21 -14.80
N TYR A 510 -16.97 18.46 -14.31
CA TYR A 510 -15.91 18.99 -13.43
C TYR A 510 -14.57 19.25 -14.12
N THR A 511 -14.42 18.95 -15.41
CA THR A 511 -13.13 19.05 -16.11
C THR A 511 -13.24 19.76 -17.45
N SER A 512 -12.15 20.39 -17.88
CA SER A 512 -12.05 20.95 -19.24
C SER A 512 -11.77 19.84 -20.28
N ALA A 513 -12.00 20.14 -21.55
CA ALA A 513 -11.73 19.20 -22.64
C ALA A 513 -10.23 18.84 -22.73
N GLU A 514 -9.36 19.82 -22.49
CA GLU A 514 -7.91 19.70 -22.50
C GLU A 514 -7.44 18.78 -21.37
N SER A 515 -7.95 18.97 -20.15
CA SER A 515 -7.61 18.10 -19.00
C SER A 515 -8.01 16.65 -19.23
N ARG A 516 -9.17 16.40 -19.84
CA ARG A 516 -9.58 15.05 -20.24
C ARG A 516 -8.67 14.45 -21.29
N LEU A 517 -8.28 15.24 -22.29
CA LEU A 517 -7.38 14.79 -23.35
C LEU A 517 -6.00 14.43 -22.80
N VAL A 518 -5.47 15.25 -21.89
CA VAL A 518 -4.19 14.96 -21.22
C VAL A 518 -4.28 13.69 -20.39
N ALA A 519 -5.35 13.51 -19.61
CA ALA A 519 -5.56 12.28 -18.83
C ALA A 519 -5.67 11.04 -19.73
N LEU A 520 -6.40 11.15 -20.86
CA LEU A 520 -6.52 10.09 -21.85
C LEU A 520 -5.15 9.70 -22.42
N ILE A 521 -4.38 10.68 -22.91
CA ILE A 521 -3.06 10.44 -23.51
C ILE A 521 -2.10 9.84 -22.48
N ALA A 522 -2.05 10.39 -21.27
CA ALA A 522 -1.19 9.88 -20.19
C ALA A 522 -1.53 8.43 -19.83
N THR A 523 -2.81 8.10 -19.71
CA THR A 523 -3.28 6.74 -19.42
C THR A 523 -2.92 5.77 -20.54
N ILE A 524 -3.10 6.16 -21.81
CA ILE A 524 -2.73 5.31 -22.96
C ILE A 524 -1.21 5.06 -22.99
N LEU A 525 -0.41 6.11 -22.88
CA LEU A 525 1.05 5.99 -22.89
C LEU A 525 1.56 5.13 -21.72
N GLY A 526 1.02 5.36 -20.52
CA GLY A 526 1.35 4.55 -19.34
C GLY A 526 1.01 3.09 -19.54
N THR A 527 -0.19 2.79 -20.06
CA THR A 527 -0.61 1.42 -20.36
C THR A 527 0.29 0.73 -21.39
N LEU A 528 0.63 1.42 -22.48
CA LEU A 528 1.54 0.86 -23.50
C LEU A 528 2.91 0.50 -22.91
N TRP A 529 3.44 1.35 -22.04
CA TRP A 529 4.69 1.10 -21.32
C TRP A 529 4.57 -0.15 -20.42
N THR A 530 3.52 -0.22 -19.60
CA THR A 530 3.27 -1.30 -18.64
C THR A 530 3.13 -2.67 -19.29
N MET A 531 2.51 -2.74 -20.47
CA MET A 531 2.18 -4.01 -21.12
C MET A 531 3.37 -4.70 -21.78
N ASN A 532 4.47 -3.98 -22.03
CA ASN A 532 5.59 -4.48 -22.85
C ASN A 532 6.12 -5.83 -22.37
N GLY A 533 6.43 -5.97 -21.07
CA GLY A 533 6.93 -7.22 -20.50
C GLY A 533 5.96 -8.40 -20.60
N SER A 534 4.66 -8.14 -20.39
CA SER A 534 3.61 -9.15 -20.46
C SER A 534 3.36 -9.63 -21.89
N ILE A 535 3.42 -8.73 -22.87
CA ILE A 535 3.33 -9.06 -24.31
C ILE A 535 4.49 -9.96 -24.71
N MET A 536 5.72 -9.59 -24.36
CA MET A 536 6.91 -10.39 -24.67
C MET A 536 6.83 -11.78 -24.01
N SER A 537 6.35 -11.86 -22.77
CA SER A 537 6.13 -13.15 -22.10
C SER A 537 5.08 -14.01 -22.82
N GLY A 538 4.00 -13.39 -23.33
CA GLY A 538 2.98 -14.07 -24.11
C GLY A 538 3.52 -14.62 -25.42
N TYR A 539 4.33 -13.85 -26.13
CA TYR A 539 5.01 -14.28 -27.36
C TYR A 539 5.89 -15.52 -27.13
N ASP A 540 6.71 -15.52 -26.08
CA ASP A 540 7.56 -16.65 -25.74
C ASP A 540 6.76 -17.91 -25.38
N GLN A 541 5.62 -17.74 -24.70
CA GLN A 541 4.71 -18.84 -24.36
C GLN A 541 4.06 -19.43 -25.62
N ILE A 542 3.61 -18.59 -26.56
CA ILE A 542 3.07 -19.04 -27.86
C ILE A 542 4.14 -19.82 -28.63
N LYS A 543 5.35 -19.29 -28.73
CA LYS A 543 6.47 -19.97 -29.40
C LYS A 543 6.76 -21.34 -28.78
N THR A 544 6.66 -21.45 -27.45
CA THR A 544 6.83 -22.71 -26.72
C THR A 544 5.68 -23.69 -26.97
N LEU A 545 4.44 -23.18 -27.13
CA LEU A 545 3.28 -23.99 -27.48
C LEU A 545 3.34 -24.53 -28.92
N LEU A 546 3.87 -23.73 -29.85
CA LEU A 546 3.98 -24.08 -31.27
C LEU A 546 5.17 -25.01 -31.57
N ARG A 547 6.20 -25.03 -30.71
CA ARG A 547 7.26 -26.04 -30.78
C ARG A 547 6.69 -27.39 -30.33
N LYS A 548 6.50 -28.29 -31.30
CA LYS A 548 5.94 -29.63 -31.09
C LYS A 548 6.74 -30.43 -30.06
#